data_AF-A0A2W4S7J9-F1
#
_entry.id   AF-A0A2W4S7J9-F1
#
_cell.length_a   1.000
_cell.length_b   1.000
_cell.length_c   1.000
_cell.angle_alpha   90.00
_cell.angle_beta   90.00
_cell.angle_gamma   90.00
#
_symmetry.space_group_name_H-M   'P 1'
#
loop_
_entity.id
_entity.type
_entity.pdbx_description
1 polymer ?
#
loop_
_entity_poly.entity_id
_entity_poly.type
_entity_poly.pdbx_seq_one_letter_code
_entity_poly.pdbx_strand_id
1 'polypeptide(L)'
;MADATRLLPGMQRGEALCAAFETYRRLVPDSRISFEHAVFLVLALARGDELRATHCTDCTALIVIDRYAPTARRCLACELSAQGRLAFD
;
A
#
# COMPACT_ATOMS: atom_id res chain seq x y z
N MET A 1 19.65 -12.86 7.69
CA MET A 1 18.23 -12.51 7.84
C MET A 1 18.17 -11.21 8.62
N ALA A 2 17.86 -10.09 7.96
CA ALA A 2 17.79 -8.79 8.62
C ALA A 2 16.51 -8.70 9.44
N ASP A 3 16.64 -8.36 10.72
CA ASP A 3 15.52 -8.21 11.64
C ASP A 3 14.67 -6.99 11.23
N ALA A 4 13.53 -7.24 10.59
CA ALA A 4 12.56 -6.21 10.21
C ALA A 4 12.15 -5.31 11.38
N THR A 5 12.21 -5.84 12.60
CA THR A 5 11.91 -5.14 13.85
C THR A 5 12.96 -4.07 14.16
N ARG A 6 14.21 -4.21 13.71
CA ARG A 6 15.26 -3.17 13.76
C ARG A 6 15.13 -2.13 12.64
N LEU A 7 14.39 -2.41 11.59
CA LEU A 7 14.14 -1.45 10.51
C LEU A 7 13.08 -0.42 10.87
N LEU A 8 12.29 -0.63 11.94
CA LEU A 8 11.27 0.32 12.40
C LEU A 8 11.20 0.40 13.94
N PRO A 9 12.14 1.14 14.58
CA PRO A 9 11.76 1.85 15.79
C PRO A 9 12.41 3.25 15.86
N GLY A 10 11.57 4.26 15.68
CA GLY A 10 11.86 5.66 16.00
C GLY A 10 10.51 6.37 16.14
N MET A 11 10.37 7.21 17.16
CA MET A 11 9.13 7.95 17.44
C MET A 11 8.58 8.63 16.18
N GLN A 12 9.47 9.20 15.36
CA GLN A 12 9.08 9.87 14.11
C GLN A 12 8.39 8.95 13.09
N ARG A 13 8.78 7.67 13.03
CA ARG A 13 8.15 6.72 12.09
C ARG A 13 6.79 6.24 12.60
N GLY A 14 6.64 6.13 13.92
CA GLY A 14 5.34 5.90 14.55
C GLY A 14 4.39 7.07 14.29
N GLU A 15 4.85 8.30 14.49
CA GLU A 15 4.07 9.52 14.20
C GLU A 15 3.69 9.62 12.72
N ALA A 16 4.63 9.34 11.81
CA ALA A 16 4.36 9.33 10.38
C ALA A 16 3.28 8.28 10.01
N LEU A 17 3.32 7.10 10.62
CA LEU A 17 2.29 6.08 10.42
C LEU A 17 0.93 6.53 10.96
N CYS A 18 0.88 7.11 12.17
CA CYS A 18 -0.35 7.65 12.73
C CYS A 18 -0.95 8.72 11.83
N ALA A 19 -0.15 9.70 11.39
CA ALA A 19 -0.59 10.76 10.49
C ALA A 19 -1.10 10.22 9.14
N ALA A 20 -0.41 9.23 8.57
CA ALA A 20 -0.82 8.58 7.32
C ALA A 20 -2.14 7.82 7.49
N PHE A 21 -2.30 7.08 8.59
CA PHE A 21 -3.52 6.32 8.88
C PHE A 21 -4.73 7.23 9.15
N GLU A 22 -4.54 8.32 9.88
CA GLU A 22 -5.60 9.32 10.09
C GLU A 22 -6.03 9.97 8.77
N THR A 23 -5.07 10.29 7.90
CA THR A 23 -5.36 10.81 6.55
C THR A 23 -6.14 9.78 5.74
N TYR A 24 -5.71 8.51 5.75
CA TYR A 24 -6.42 7.41 5.09
C TYR A 24 -7.89 7.31 5.55
N ARG A 25 -8.14 7.36 6.86
CA ARG A 25 -9.50 7.30 7.41
C ARG A 25 -10.38 8.48 7.00
N ARG A 26 -9.81 9.65 6.74
CA ARG A 26 -10.56 10.82 6.25
C ARG A 26 -10.88 10.70 4.76
N LEU A 27 -10.00 10.09 3.96
CA LEU A 27 -10.16 9.95 2.53
C LEU A 27 -11.03 8.75 2.12
N VAL A 28 -11.07 7.70 2.95
CA VAL A 28 -11.79 6.46 2.66
C VAL A 28 -12.86 6.22 3.72
N PRO A 29 -14.06 6.79 3.56
CA PRO A 29 -15.21 6.41 4.38
C PRO A 29 -15.45 4.91 4.26
N ASP A 30 -15.80 4.25 5.36
CA ASP A 30 -15.95 2.77 5.46
C ASP A 30 -14.67 1.95 5.22
N SER A 31 -13.51 2.51 5.58
CA SER A 31 -12.23 1.82 5.53
C SER A 31 -12.26 0.46 6.25
N ARG A 32 -11.92 -0.62 5.52
CA ARG A 32 -11.79 -1.97 6.08
C ARG A 32 -10.44 -2.26 6.73
N ILE A 33 -9.45 -1.38 6.51
CA ILE A 33 -8.10 -1.51 7.08
C ILE A 33 -8.11 -0.88 8.47
N SER A 34 -7.92 -1.70 9.50
CA SER A 34 -7.69 -1.21 10.87
C SER A 34 -6.26 -0.71 11.06
N PHE A 35 -5.97 -0.07 12.20
CA PHE A 35 -4.63 0.42 12.49
C PHE A 35 -3.60 -0.72 12.57
N GLU A 36 -3.97 -1.85 13.16
CA GLU A 36 -3.13 -3.05 13.27
C GLU A 36 -2.78 -3.59 11.88
N HIS A 37 -3.73 -3.58 10.94
CA HIS A 37 -3.48 -3.95 9.55
C HIS A 37 -2.52 -2.97 8.87
N ALA A 38 -2.63 -1.67 9.14
CA ALA A 38 -1.72 -0.66 8.60
C ALA A 38 -0.29 -0.84 9.13
N VAL A 39 -0.13 -1.11 10.44
CA VAL A 39 1.17 -1.44 11.06
C VAL A 39 1.74 -2.70 10.40
N PHE A 40 0.95 -3.75 10.27
CA PHE A 40 1.38 -5.00 9.63
C PHE A 40 1.81 -4.76 8.17
N LEU A 41 1.04 -3.97 7.42
CA LEU A 41 1.36 -3.62 6.03
C LEU A 41 2.71 -2.90 5.92
N VAL A 42 2.98 -1.93 6.77
CA VAL A 42 4.27 -1.21 6.77
C VAL A 42 5.43 -2.14 7.10
N LEU A 43 5.26 -3.05 8.07
CA LEU A 43 6.27 -4.05 8.40
C LEU A 43 6.50 -5.03 7.25
N ALA A 44 5.43 -5.49 6.59
CA ALA A 44 5.51 -6.38 5.44
C ALA A 44 6.21 -5.71 4.24
N LEU A 45 5.91 -4.45 3.98
CA LEU A 45 6.58 -3.64 2.94
C LEU A 45 8.05 -3.39 3.26
N ALA A 46 8.38 -3.13 4.52
CA ALA A 46 9.77 -2.92 4.97
C ALA A 46 10.61 -4.21 4.83
N ARG A 47 10.02 -5.38 5.10
CA ARG A 47 10.63 -6.70 4.82
C ARG A 47 10.81 -6.90 3.33
N GLY A 48 9.72 -6.73 2.59
CA GLY A 48 9.73 -6.87 1.15
C GLY A 48 9.68 -8.31 0.62
N ASP A 49 9.57 -9.29 1.50
CA ASP A 49 9.66 -10.68 1.09
C ASP A 49 8.41 -11.12 0.32
N GLU A 50 7.25 -10.56 0.67
CA GLU A 50 5.94 -10.87 0.10
C GLU A 50 5.32 -9.67 -0.62
N LEU A 51 5.32 -8.50 0.03
CA LEU A 51 4.71 -7.28 -0.50
C LEU A 51 5.76 -6.27 -0.96
N ARG A 52 5.45 -5.54 -2.02
CA ARG A 52 6.28 -4.45 -2.54
C ARG A 52 5.41 -3.23 -2.85
N ALA A 53 5.94 -2.05 -2.56
CA ALA A 53 5.40 -0.80 -3.07
C ALA A 53 6.12 -0.45 -4.38
N THR A 54 5.36 -0.18 -5.44
CA THR A 54 5.88 0.27 -6.74
C THR A 54 4.96 1.34 -7.30
N HIS A 55 5.38 2.01 -8.37
CA HIS A 55 4.50 2.88 -9.14
C HIS A 55 3.80 2.08 -10.24
N CYS A 56 2.53 2.42 -10.51
CA CYS A 56 1.80 1.98 -11.68
C CYS A 56 2.53 2.43 -12.95
N THR A 57 2.63 1.56 -13.95
CA THR A 57 3.34 1.88 -15.21
C THR A 57 2.65 2.96 -16.04
N ASP A 58 1.36 3.20 -15.81
CA ASP A 58 0.55 4.08 -16.68
C ASP A 58 0.30 5.44 -16.04
N CYS A 59 -0.16 5.45 -14.79
CA CYS A 59 -0.54 6.68 -14.09
C CYS A 59 0.44 7.08 -12.98
N THR A 60 1.52 6.31 -12.78
CA THR A 60 2.54 6.52 -11.73
C THR A 60 2.03 6.50 -10.29
N ALA A 61 0.75 6.16 -10.05
CA ALA A 61 0.21 6.02 -8.70
C ALA A 61 0.97 4.95 -7.90
N LEU A 62 1.17 5.19 -6.60
CA LEU A 62 1.76 4.21 -5.70
C LEU A 62 0.79 3.04 -5.51
N ILE A 63 1.25 1.82 -5.79
CA ILE A 63 0.51 0.59 -5.64
C ILE A 63 1.28 -0.41 -4.79
N VAL A 64 0.54 -1.23 -4.05
CA VAL A 64 1.08 -2.39 -3.35
C VAL A 64 0.84 -3.62 -4.23
N ILE A 65 1.90 -4.39 -4.48
CA ILE A 65 1.85 -5.62 -5.26
C ILE A 65 2.36 -6.79 -4.43
N ASP A 66 1.82 -7.97 -4.73
CA ASP A 66 2.41 -9.24 -4.33
C ASP A 66 3.63 -9.51 -5.22
N ARG A 67 4.77 -9.84 -4.60
CA ARG A 67 6.04 -10.07 -5.28
C ARG A 67 6.02 -11.30 -6.18
N TYR A 68 5.18 -12.28 -5.89
CA TYR A 68 5.07 -13.55 -6.60
C TYR A 68 3.89 -13.59 -7.58
N ALA A 69 3.04 -12.57 -7.59
CA ALA A 69 1.95 -12.48 -8.55
C ALA A 69 2.45 -12.24 -9.99
N PRO A 70 1.71 -12.72 -11.01
CA PRO A 70 2.01 -12.44 -12.41
C PRO A 70 2.04 -10.94 -12.71
N THR A 71 2.96 -10.56 -13.59
CA THR A 71 3.58 -9.24 -13.81
C THR A 71 2.66 -8.09 -14.28
N ALA A 72 1.50 -7.86 -13.68
CA ALA A 72 0.75 -6.63 -13.91
C ALA A 72 1.16 -5.57 -12.86
N ARG A 73 2.02 -4.62 -13.25
CA ARG A 73 2.35 -3.43 -12.44
C ARG A 73 1.38 -2.28 -12.73
N ARG A 74 0.08 -2.57 -12.83
CA ARG A 74 -0.96 -1.57 -13.10
C ARG A 74 -1.86 -1.43 -11.88
N CYS A 75 -2.35 -0.22 -11.63
CA CYS A 75 -3.33 -0.01 -10.58
C CYS A 75 -4.70 -0.51 -11.02
N LEU A 76 -5.57 -0.82 -10.05
CA LEU A 76 -6.93 -1.29 -10.32
C LEU A 76 -7.70 -0.34 -11.24
N ALA A 77 -7.54 0.97 -11.08
CA ALA A 77 -8.20 1.96 -11.94
C ALA A 77 -7.76 1.83 -13.41
N CYS A 78 -6.45 1.71 -13.68
CA CYS A 78 -5.90 1.53 -15.03
C CYS A 78 -6.30 0.16 -15.61
N GLU A 79 -6.37 -0.89 -14.79
CA GLU A 79 -6.85 -2.21 -15.22
C GLU A 79 -8.33 -2.17 -15.62
N LEU A 80 -9.19 -1.59 -14.78
CA LEU A 80 -10.59 -1.40 -15.09
C LEU A 80 -10.79 -0.52 -16.32
N SER A 81 -9.99 0.53 -16.49
CA SER A 81 -10.02 1.40 -17.68
C SER A 81 -9.78 0.59 -18.95
N ALA A 82 -8.73 -0.24 -18.96
CA ALA A 82 -8.35 -1.04 -20.11
C ALA A 82 -9.38 -2.13 -20.44
N GLN A 83 -10.15 -2.58 -19.44
CA GLN A 83 -11.24 -3.54 -19.60
C GLN A 83 -12.57 -2.87 -20.01
N GLY A 84 -12.62 -1.54 -20.12
CA GLY A 84 -13.86 -0.80 -20.37
C GLY A 84 -14.83 -0.84 -19.18
N ARG A 85 -14.33 -1.06 -17.96
CA ARG A 85 -15.10 -1.29 -16.73
C ARG A 85 -15.02 -0.16 -15.70
N LEU A 86 -14.31 0.93 -15.98
CA LEU A 86 -14.46 2.14 -15.18
C LEU A 86 -15.81 2.78 -15.52
N ALA A 87 -16.75 2.71 -14.58
CA ALA A 87 -17.88 3.63 -14.58
C ALA A 87 -17.33 5.02 -14.24
N PHE A 88 -17.55 5.99 -15.12
CA PHE A 88 -17.38 7.40 -14.79
C PHE A 88 -18.61 7.80 -13.97
N ASP A 89 -18.42 8.06 -12.67
CA ASP A 89 -19.34 8.83 -11.84
C ASP A 89 -18.65 10.16 -11.46
#